data_AF-A0A958Q559-F1
#
_entry.id   AF-A0A958Q559-F1
#
_cell.length_a   1.000
_cell.length_b   1.000
_cell.length_c   1.000
_cell.angle_alpha   90.00
_cell.angle_beta   90.00
_cell.angle_gamma   90.00
#
_symmetry.space_group_name_H-M   'P 1'
#
loop_
_entity.id
_entity.type
_entity.pdbx_description
1 polymer ?
#
loop_
_entity_poly.entity_id
_entity_poly.type
_entity_poly.pdbx_seq_one_letter_code
_entity_poly.pdbx_strand_id
1 'polypeptide(L)'
;MNKLFVSLVVGFVVIGGLLLYQATQTGTSLVLSPSELQEAHNQGKSLERIRVGGRVAEASIDYQLEPEIRLSFTIQNPGPPNANSPASLTKVIYEGLKPDMFASGRDVIIDGDFRNGVLYASTLLTQCPSKYEPPSPVASSNKGQDAPPSDTSNAS
;
A
#
# COMPACT_ATOMS: atom_id res chain seq x y z
N MET A 1 11.11 -38.14 -60.97
CA MET A 1 10.39 -37.04 -60.29
C MET A 1 9.55 -37.49 -59.10
N ASN A 2 8.98 -38.69 -59.14
CA ASN A 2 8.24 -39.30 -58.01
C ASN A 2 9.10 -39.60 -56.77
N LYS A 3 10.37 -40.04 -56.88
CA LYS A 3 11.19 -40.36 -55.68
C LYS A 3 11.45 -39.16 -54.77
N LEU A 4 11.67 -37.98 -55.36
CA LEU A 4 11.92 -36.74 -54.61
C LEU A 4 10.63 -36.21 -53.97
N PHE A 5 9.51 -36.32 -54.69
CA PHE A 5 8.18 -36.01 -54.16
C PHE A 5 7.77 -36.97 -53.02
N VAL A 6 7.97 -38.28 -53.19
CA VAL A 6 7.72 -39.29 -52.15
C VAL A 6 8.59 -39.03 -50.92
N SER A 7 9.88 -38.71 -51.10
CA SER A 7 10.77 -38.38 -49.98
C SER A 7 10.32 -37.11 -49.23
N LEU A 8 9.81 -36.10 -49.94
CA LEU A 8 9.32 -34.86 -49.34
C LEU A 8 8.02 -35.09 -48.56
N VAL A 9 7.10 -35.89 -49.11
CA VAL A 9 5.87 -36.30 -48.44
C VAL A 9 6.19 -37.12 -47.18
N VAL A 10 7.10 -38.09 -47.26
CA VAL A 10 7.52 -38.89 -46.10
C VAL A 10 8.18 -38.02 -45.03
N GLY A 11 9.08 -37.11 -45.42
CA GLY A 11 9.72 -36.18 -44.49
C GLY A 11 8.71 -35.29 -43.78
N PHE A 12 7.71 -34.78 -44.51
CA PHE A 12 6.64 -33.97 -43.93
C PHE A 12 5.78 -34.76 -42.93
N VAL A 13 5.46 -36.02 -43.22
CA VAL A 13 4.72 -36.89 -42.30
C VAL A 13 5.53 -37.18 -41.03
N VAL A 14 6.84 -37.42 -41.14
CA VAL A 14 7.71 -37.67 -39.99
C VAL A 14 7.84 -36.43 -39.11
N ILE A 15 8.08 -35.26 -39.71
CA ILE A 15 8.18 -33.99 -38.97
C ILE A 15 6.84 -33.65 -38.33
N GLY A 16 5.73 -33.80 -39.07
CA GLY A 16 4.38 -33.59 -38.55
C GLY A 16 4.06 -34.50 -37.37
N GLY A 17 4.43 -35.79 -37.45
CA GLY A 17 4.29 -36.74 -36.35
C GLY A 17 5.12 -36.35 -35.13
N LEU A 18 6.37 -35.91 -35.32
CA LEU A 18 7.24 -35.46 -34.23
C LEU A 18 6.69 -34.21 -33.54
N LEU A 19 6.18 -33.25 -34.31
CA LEU A 19 5.57 -32.03 -33.76
C LEU A 19 4.28 -32.34 -32.98
N LEU A 20 3.43 -33.24 -33.49
CA LEU A 20 2.25 -33.71 -32.76
C LEU A 20 2.63 -34.41 -31.46
N TYR A 21 3.66 -35.26 -31.48
CA TYR A 21 4.18 -35.91 -30.28
C TYR A 21 4.65 -34.87 -29.24
N GLN A 22 5.44 -33.89 -29.64
CA GLN A 22 5.91 -32.83 -28.75
C GLN A 22 4.76 -31.96 -28.22
N ALA A 23 3.73 -31.70 -29.03
CA ALA A 23 2.55 -30.95 -28.59
C ALA A 23 1.80 -31.67 -27.46
N THR A 24 1.75 -33.02 -27.47
CA THR A 24 1.19 -33.80 -26.37
C THR A 24 2.02 -33.76 -25.08
N GLN A 25 3.31 -33.40 -25.17
CA GLN A 25 4.18 -33.21 -23.99
C GLN A 25 4.04 -31.82 -23.35
N THR A 26 3.14 -30.96 -23.84
CA THR A 26 2.84 -29.68 -23.18
C THR A 26 2.21 -29.97 -21.82
N GLY A 27 3.04 -29.93 -20.78
CA GLY A 27 2.69 -30.35 -19.44
C GLY A 27 1.49 -29.57 -18.90
N THR A 28 0.35 -30.26 -18.78
CA THR A 28 -0.71 -29.82 -17.88
C THR A 28 -0.12 -29.83 -16.48
N SER A 29 0.15 -28.65 -15.92
CA SER A 29 0.63 -28.56 -14.54
C SER A 29 -0.51 -29.00 -13.63
N LEU A 30 -0.50 -30.28 -13.25
CA LEU A 30 -1.44 -30.85 -12.31
C LEU A 30 -1.34 -30.06 -11.00
N VAL A 31 -2.45 -29.46 -10.57
CA VAL A 31 -2.55 -28.79 -9.29
C VAL A 31 -2.94 -29.85 -8.27
N LEU A 32 -2.02 -30.16 -7.36
CA LEU A 32 -2.20 -31.15 -6.30
C LEU A 32 -2.80 -30.48 -5.05
N SER A 33 -3.60 -31.23 -4.31
CA SER A 33 -3.97 -30.87 -2.94
C SER A 33 -2.86 -31.22 -1.94
N PRO A 34 -2.85 -30.65 -0.73
CA PRO A 34 -1.83 -30.95 0.29
C PRO A 34 -1.78 -32.44 0.69
N SER A 35 -2.92 -33.15 0.69
CA SER A 35 -2.98 -34.59 0.98
C SER A 35 -2.34 -35.43 -0.11
N GLU A 36 -2.65 -35.14 -1.38
CA GLU A 36 -2.07 -35.85 -2.54
C GLU A 36 -0.57 -35.60 -2.64
N LEU A 37 -0.13 -34.38 -2.30
CA LEU A 37 1.28 -34.04 -2.22
C LEU A 37 2.01 -34.91 -1.16
N GLN A 38 1.42 -35.03 0.02
CA GLN A 38 2.00 -35.82 1.12
C GLN A 38 2.06 -37.31 0.76
N GLU A 39 1.02 -37.83 0.12
CA GLU A 39 0.98 -39.22 -0.34
C GLU A 39 2.03 -39.49 -1.43
N ALA A 40 2.19 -38.59 -2.40
CA ALA A 40 3.19 -38.72 -3.45
C ALA A 40 4.62 -38.66 -2.88
N HIS A 41 4.86 -37.82 -1.87
CA HIS A 41 6.12 -37.77 -1.14
C HIS A 41 6.40 -39.09 -0.40
N ASN A 42 5.42 -39.62 0.34
CA ASN A 42 5.55 -40.86 1.10
C ASN A 42 5.80 -42.09 0.21
N GLN A 43 5.34 -42.06 -1.05
CA GLN A 43 5.61 -43.09 -2.06
C GLN A 43 7.01 -43.00 -2.69
N GLY A 44 7.84 -42.04 -2.26
CA GLY A 44 9.19 -41.85 -2.78
C GLY A 44 9.23 -41.31 -4.21
N LYS A 45 8.13 -40.73 -4.71
CA LYS A 45 8.11 -40.10 -6.03
C LYS A 45 8.86 -38.77 -5.97
N SER A 46 9.78 -38.54 -6.90
CA SER A 46 10.41 -37.23 -7.06
C SER A 46 9.39 -36.24 -7.60
N LEU A 47 9.12 -35.20 -6.83
CA LEU A 47 8.14 -34.16 -7.15
C LEU A 47 8.86 -32.95 -7.74
N GLU A 48 8.86 -32.83 -9.07
CA GLU A 48 9.47 -31.71 -9.78
C GLU A 48 8.39 -30.83 -10.45
N ARG A 49 8.53 -29.50 -10.38
CA ARG A 49 7.65 -28.51 -11.01
C ARG A 49 6.15 -28.63 -10.63
N ILE A 50 5.88 -28.89 -9.35
CA ILE A 50 4.53 -29.05 -8.81
C ILE A 50 3.79 -27.72 -8.62
N ARG A 51 2.46 -27.75 -8.78
CA ARG A 51 1.56 -26.68 -8.33
C ARG A 51 0.69 -27.25 -7.23
N VAL A 52 0.54 -26.51 -6.13
CA VAL A 52 -0.24 -26.98 -4.97
C VAL A 52 -1.32 -25.94 -4.67
N GLY A 53 -2.57 -26.38 -4.66
CA GLY A 53 -3.72 -25.57 -4.28
C GLY A 53 -4.20 -25.99 -2.90
N GLY A 54 -4.31 -25.05 -1.96
CA GLY A 54 -4.72 -25.36 -0.60
C GLY A 54 -5.35 -24.17 0.10
N ARG A 55 -6.09 -24.46 1.17
CA ARG A 55 -6.55 -23.45 2.13
C ARG A 55 -5.50 -23.32 3.22
N VAL A 56 -5.14 -22.08 3.57
CA VAL A 56 -4.25 -21.81 4.70
C VAL A 56 -4.91 -22.34 5.98
N ALA A 57 -4.19 -23.14 6.75
CA ALA A 57 -4.72 -23.74 7.96
C ALA A 57 -4.92 -22.67 9.05
N GLU A 58 -5.88 -22.91 9.94
CA GLU A 58 -6.08 -22.07 11.11
C GLU A 58 -4.77 -22.03 11.92
N ALA A 59 -4.25 -20.81 12.17
CA ALA A 59 -3.02 -20.52 12.93
C ALA A 59 -1.64 -20.83 12.26
N SER A 60 -1.52 -20.82 10.92
CA SER A 60 -0.24 -21.15 10.22
C SER A 60 0.55 -19.98 9.60
N ILE A 61 0.44 -18.75 10.14
CA ILE A 61 1.10 -17.56 9.58
C ILE A 61 2.16 -17.03 10.57
N ASP A 62 3.43 -17.07 10.16
CA ASP A 62 4.54 -16.44 10.87
C ASP A 62 5.14 -15.34 9.97
N TYR A 63 5.09 -14.08 10.42
CA TYR A 63 5.46 -12.90 9.66
C TYR A 63 6.48 -12.07 10.45
N GLN A 64 7.76 -12.13 10.07
CA GLN A 64 8.88 -11.56 10.82
C GLN A 64 9.22 -10.15 10.32
N LEU A 65 9.13 -9.15 11.20
CA LEU A 65 9.41 -7.72 10.96
C LEU A 65 10.55 -7.28 11.89
N GLU A 66 11.74 -7.87 11.74
CA GLU A 66 12.85 -7.65 12.65
C GLU A 66 14.14 -7.10 11.99
N PRO A 67 14.92 -6.28 12.74
CA PRO A 67 14.64 -5.84 14.10
C PRO A 67 14.20 -4.37 14.13
N GLU A 68 12.89 -4.19 14.21
CA GLU A 68 12.21 -3.03 14.78
C GLU A 68 12.30 -1.71 13.99
N ILE A 69 11.21 -1.39 13.32
CA ILE A 69 10.93 -0.03 12.87
C ILE A 69 10.71 0.83 14.11
N ARG A 70 11.71 1.62 14.48
CA ARG A 70 11.69 2.49 15.68
C ARG A 70 11.81 3.97 15.32
N LEU A 71 10.93 4.79 15.87
CA LEU A 71 10.88 6.24 15.73
C LEU A 71 11.15 6.91 17.08
N SER A 72 12.12 7.83 17.16
CA SER A 72 12.44 8.60 18.38
C SER A 72 12.37 10.10 18.11
N PHE A 73 11.68 10.85 18.95
CA PHE A 73 11.53 12.31 18.84
C PHE A 73 11.27 12.95 20.22
N THR A 74 11.21 14.28 20.29
CA THR A 74 10.95 15.02 21.54
C THR A 74 9.75 15.91 21.35
N ILE A 75 8.85 15.95 22.34
CA ILE A 75 7.69 16.84 22.38
C ILE A 75 7.89 17.94 23.43
N GLN A 76 7.17 19.04 23.23
CA GLN A 76 7.17 20.21 24.11
C GLN A 76 5.73 20.69 24.32
N ASN A 77 5.51 21.57 25.30
CA ASN A 77 4.19 22.15 25.54
C ASN A 77 3.67 22.89 24.30
N PRO A 78 2.38 22.77 23.96
CA PRO A 78 1.76 23.58 22.93
C PRO A 78 1.74 25.05 23.38
N GLY A 79 2.16 25.97 22.51
CA GLY A 79 2.25 27.40 22.86
C GLY A 79 3.29 28.15 22.02
N PRO A 80 3.46 29.47 22.26
CA PRO A 80 4.44 30.27 21.52
C PRO A 80 5.86 29.75 21.78
N PRO A 81 6.77 29.82 20.78
CA PRO A 81 8.09 29.18 20.83
C PRO A 81 8.96 29.55 22.05
N ASN A 82 8.66 30.68 22.68
CA ASN A 82 9.46 31.29 23.75
C ASN A 82 8.95 30.95 25.16
N ALA A 83 7.89 30.15 25.29
CA ALA A 83 7.29 29.78 26.58
C ALA A 83 7.87 28.49 27.19
N ASN A 84 8.84 27.85 26.52
CA ASN A 84 9.32 26.52 26.91
C ASN A 84 10.57 26.60 27.77
N SER A 85 10.50 26.06 28.99
CA SER A 85 11.67 25.74 29.82
C SER A 85 12.21 24.36 29.45
N PRO A 86 13.51 24.05 29.67
CA PRO A 86 14.08 22.73 29.40
C PRO A 86 13.41 21.58 30.18
N ALA A 87 12.71 21.89 31.27
CA ALA A 87 11.89 20.95 32.03
C ALA A 87 10.57 20.55 31.33
N SER A 88 10.20 21.20 30.23
CA SER A 88 8.97 20.94 29.46
C SER A 88 9.20 20.06 28.22
N LEU A 89 10.39 19.46 28.08
CA LEU A 89 10.74 18.58 26.96
C LEU A 89 10.61 17.11 27.38
N THR A 90 9.89 16.33 26.58
CA THR A 90 9.68 14.88 26.83
C THR A 90 10.14 14.07 25.63
N LYS A 91 11.09 13.15 25.84
CA LYS A 91 11.53 12.21 24.80
C LYS A 91 10.48 11.13 24.57
N VAL A 92 10.23 10.76 23.32
CA VAL A 92 9.24 9.78 22.89
C VAL A 92 9.91 8.71 22.03
N ILE A 93 9.59 7.43 22.28
CA ILE A 93 9.97 6.28 21.44
C ILE A 93 8.69 5.59 20.98
N TYR A 94 8.55 5.39 19.67
CA TYR A 94 7.42 4.71 19.03
C TYR A 94 7.93 3.53 18.20
N GLU A 95 7.40 2.34 18.46
CA GLU A 95 7.78 1.09 17.78
C GLU A 95 6.70 0.76 16.75
N GLY A 96 6.91 1.26 15.53
CA GLY A 96 5.93 1.18 14.45
C GLY A 96 6.30 2.07 13.27
N LEU A 97 5.54 1.93 12.19
CA LEU A 97 5.73 2.74 10.99
C LEU A 97 5.41 4.22 11.27
N LYS A 98 6.31 5.13 10.88
CA LYS A 98 6.09 6.57 10.98
C LYS A 98 4.81 6.95 10.22
N PRO A 99 3.82 7.59 10.86
CA PRO A 99 2.64 8.08 10.15
C PRO A 99 3.04 9.06 9.04
N ASP A 100 2.29 9.05 7.93
CA ASP A 100 2.58 9.90 6.77
C ASP A 100 2.51 11.39 7.14
N MET A 101 1.48 11.74 7.91
CA MET A 101 1.23 13.10 8.39
C MET A 101 2.10 13.50 9.60
N PHE A 102 3.10 12.71 10.01
CA PHE A 102 4.00 13.13 11.10
C PHE A 102 5.10 14.07 10.59
N ALA A 103 5.16 15.29 11.13
CA ALA A 103 6.18 16.30 10.81
C ALA A 103 6.49 17.20 12.01
N SER A 104 7.67 17.85 11.99
CA SER A 104 8.11 18.80 13.02
C SER A 104 7.17 20.00 13.15
N GLY A 105 6.97 20.48 14.38
CA GLY A 105 6.14 21.66 14.66
C GLY A 105 4.62 21.41 14.56
N ARG A 106 4.20 20.15 14.47
CA ARG A 106 2.80 19.76 14.52
C ARG A 106 2.44 19.23 15.90
N ASP A 107 1.23 19.54 16.31
CA ASP A 107 0.65 18.96 17.51
C ASP A 107 0.33 17.48 17.27
N VAL A 108 0.69 16.68 18.28
CA VAL A 108 0.54 15.23 18.27
C VAL A 108 -0.12 14.79 19.57
N ILE A 109 -0.96 13.77 19.48
CA ILE A 109 -1.55 13.10 20.63
C ILE A 109 -0.90 11.73 20.72
N ILE A 110 -0.32 11.44 21.89
CA ILE A 110 0.48 10.25 22.12
C ILE A 110 -0.06 9.53 23.33
N ASP A 111 -0.45 8.28 23.13
CA ASP A 111 -0.80 7.35 24.20
C ASP A 111 0.36 6.39 24.43
N GLY A 112 0.72 6.16 25.69
CA GLY A 112 1.86 5.31 26.04
C GLY A 112 2.27 5.40 27.50
N ASP A 113 3.35 4.69 27.84
CA ASP A 113 3.87 4.61 29.20
C ASP A 113 5.04 5.57 29.40
N PHE A 114 4.97 6.40 30.43
CA PHE A 114 6.08 7.26 30.82
C PHE A 114 6.97 6.57 31.86
N ARG A 115 8.21 6.26 31.50
CA ARG A 115 9.19 5.62 32.40
C ARG A 115 10.60 6.12 32.13
N ASN A 116 11.39 6.30 33.19
CA ASN A 116 12.78 6.76 33.11
C ASN A 116 12.98 8.05 32.28
N GLY A 117 12.01 8.97 32.32
CA GLY A 117 12.06 10.23 31.55
C GLY A 117 11.75 10.10 30.05
N VAL A 118 11.31 8.92 29.60
CA VAL A 118 10.96 8.65 28.21
C VAL A 118 9.51 8.15 28.14
N LEU A 119 8.75 8.72 27.22
CA LEU A 119 7.41 8.25 26.86
C LEU A 119 7.52 7.17 25.78
N TYR A 120 7.16 5.94 26.11
CA TYR A 120 7.11 4.84 25.16
C TYR A 120 5.69 4.80 24.57
N ALA A 121 5.56 5.33 23.37
CA ALA A 121 4.30 5.49 22.67
C ALA A 121 3.80 4.15 22.11
N SER A 122 2.57 3.79 22.46
CA SER A 122 1.82 2.70 21.81
C SER A 122 1.00 3.21 20.63
N THR A 123 0.54 4.46 20.68
CA THR A 123 -0.20 5.12 19.59
C THR A 123 0.35 6.52 19.35
N LEU A 124 0.52 6.89 18.06
CA LEU A 124 0.92 8.23 17.64
C LEU A 124 -0.10 8.79 16.65
N LEU A 125 -0.90 9.76 17.10
CA LEU A 125 -1.87 10.46 16.27
C LEU A 125 -1.37 11.86 15.93
N THR A 126 -1.44 12.21 14.66
CA THR A 126 -1.11 13.56 14.17
C THR A 126 -2.41 14.27 13.81
N GLN A 127 -2.63 15.47 14.33
CA GLN A 127 -3.82 16.24 13.95
C GLN A 127 -3.75 16.62 12.46
N CYS A 128 -4.78 16.31 11.68
CA CYS A 128 -4.85 16.71 10.27
C CYS A 128 -4.76 18.25 10.13
N PRO A 129 -3.98 18.80 9.18
CA PRO A 129 -4.05 20.22 8.86
C PRO A 129 -5.33 20.45 8.07
N SER A 130 -6.46 20.63 8.75
CA SER A 130 -7.67 21.11 8.08
C SER A 130 -7.49 22.61 7.78
N LYS A 131 -6.81 22.93 6.69
CA LYS A 131 -6.91 24.26 6.08
C LYS A 131 -7.98 24.17 4.98
N TYR A 132 -9.23 24.36 5.35
CA TYR A 132 -10.28 24.69 4.38
C TYR A 132 -10.09 26.17 4.01
N GLU A 133 -9.45 26.43 2.87
CA GLU A 133 -9.55 27.73 2.20
C GLU A 133 -10.87 27.71 1.41
N PRO A 134 -11.92 28.43 1.84
CA PRO A 134 -13.07 28.62 0.97
C PRO A 134 -12.57 29.32 -0.31
N PRO A 135 -12.97 28.87 -1.51
CA PRO A 135 -12.68 29.62 -2.72
C PRO A 135 -13.25 31.03 -2.51
N SER A 136 -12.37 32.04 -2.49
CA SER A 136 -12.81 33.43 -2.53
C SER A 136 -13.69 33.58 -3.76
N PRO A 137 -14.96 34.00 -3.64
CA PRO A 137 -15.78 34.26 -4.81
C PRO A 137 -15.06 35.34 -5.61
N VAL A 138 -14.48 34.92 -6.73
CA VAL A 138 -13.94 35.81 -7.74
C VAL A 138 -15.05 36.78 -8.10
N ALA A 139 -14.79 38.05 -7.83
CA ALA A 139 -15.60 39.16 -8.26
C ALA A 139 -15.73 39.10 -9.78
N SER A 140 -16.84 38.55 -10.26
CA SER A 140 -17.31 38.74 -11.63
C SER A 140 -17.79 40.19 -11.75
N SER A 141 -16.85 41.10 -11.90
CA SER A 141 -17.09 42.43 -12.44
C SER A 141 -17.42 42.27 -13.93
N ASN A 142 -18.69 42.46 -14.31
CA ASN A 142 -19.10 43.46 -15.31
C ASN A 142 -20.53 43.21 -15.83
N LYS A 143 -21.38 44.23 -15.68
CA LYS A 143 -21.99 45.01 -16.77
C LYS A 143 -23.49 45.27 -16.58
N GLY A 144 -23.79 46.50 -16.11
CA GLY A 144 -24.84 47.35 -16.66
C GLY A 144 -26.27 47.12 -16.17
N GLN A 145 -26.76 48.02 -15.30
CA GLN A 145 -28.06 48.70 -15.46
C GLN A 145 -28.28 49.65 -14.27
N ASP A 146 -27.62 50.80 -14.32
CA ASP A 146 -28.04 51.99 -13.57
C ASP A 146 -28.99 52.80 -14.45
N ALA A 147 -30.26 52.91 -14.04
CA ALA A 147 -31.12 54.11 -14.16
C ALA A 147 -32.56 53.79 -13.69
N PRO A 148 -33.32 54.75 -13.12
CA PRO A 148 -32.93 55.94 -12.37
C PRO A 148 -33.63 55.99 -10.97
N PRO A 149 -33.16 56.83 -10.02
CA PRO A 149 -33.88 57.05 -8.77
C PRO A 149 -35.07 58.01 -8.98
N SER A 150 -36.25 57.56 -8.57
CA SER A 150 -37.48 58.35 -8.44
C SER A 150 -37.44 59.22 -7.17
N ASP A 151 -37.68 60.52 -7.37
CA ASP A 151 -38.25 61.52 -6.46
C ASP A 151 -37.85 61.54 -4.98
N THR A 152 -37.14 62.61 -4.60
CA THR A 152 -37.55 63.41 -3.44
C THR A 152 -37.35 64.90 -3.71
N SER A 153 -38.46 65.60 -3.81
CA SER A 153 -38.61 67.02 -3.53
C SER A 153 -38.32 67.32 -2.05
N ASN A 154 -37.52 68.34 -1.73
CA ASN A 154 -37.93 69.47 -0.86
C ASN A 154 -36.78 70.46 -0.56
N ALA A 155 -37.17 71.74 -0.58
CA ALA A 155 -36.72 72.85 0.28
C ALA A 155 -35.21 73.11 0.47
N SER A 156 -34.70 74.19 -0.14
CA SER A 156 -34.64 75.53 0.50
C SER A 156 -34.12 76.59 -0.47
#